data_AF-A0A973PKK0-F1
#
_entry.id   AF-A0A973PKK0-F1
#
_cell.length_a   1.000
_cell.length_b   1.000
_cell.length_c   1.000
_cell.angle_alpha   90.00
_cell.angle_beta   90.00
_cell.angle_gamma   90.00
#
_symmetry.space_group_name_H-M   'P 1'
#
loop_
_entity.id
_entity.type
_entity.pdbx_description
1 polymer ?
#
loop_
_entity_poly.entity_id
_entity_poly.type
_entity_poly.pdbx_seq_one_letter_code
_entity_poly.pdbx_strand_id
1 'polypeptide(L)'
;GLCQDVARALGALRGTVLTVSTATGTAERAAELLARHPSAAAEAMEGFGVAEAADQYGLPVLEIRAVSNSVGPRDRSAWRIGDALAALTDAFGKLPPVLESWTSHEH
;
A
#
# COMPACT_ATOMS: atom_id res chain seq x y z
N GLY A 1 6.53 -4.54 15.37
CA GLY A 1 6.97 -5.23 14.14
C GLY A 1 6.82 -4.24 13.00
N LEU A 2 7.82 -4.12 12.13
CA LEU A 2 8.06 -2.94 11.30
C LEU A 2 6.79 -2.34 10.65
N CYS A 3 5.97 -3.13 9.97
CA CYS A 3 4.74 -2.65 9.33
C CYS A 3 3.76 -1.96 10.30
N GLN A 4 3.61 -2.48 11.53
CA GLN A 4 2.71 -1.91 12.53
C GLN A 4 3.25 -0.58 13.09
N ASP A 5 4.56 -0.48 13.25
CA ASP A 5 5.22 0.70 13.80
C ASP A 5 5.26 1.83 12.76
N VAL A 6 5.51 1.49 11.49
CA VAL A 6 5.34 2.41 10.36
C VAL A 6 3.91 2.89 10.26
N ALA A 7 2.91 1.99 10.25
CA ALA A 7 1.51 2.39 10.17
C ALA A 7 1.11 3.37 11.29
N ARG A 8 1.58 3.12 12.53
CA ARG A 8 1.35 4.03 13.67
C ARG A 8 2.01 5.39 13.46
N ALA A 9 3.28 5.43 13.05
CA ALA A 9 4.02 6.68 12.84
C ALA A 9 3.40 7.55 11.72
N LEU A 10 2.84 6.89 10.70
CA LEU A 10 2.21 7.57 9.57
C LEU A 10 0.73 7.93 9.83
N GLY A 11 0.10 7.38 10.88
CA GLY A 11 -1.35 7.44 11.05
C GLY A 11 -2.09 6.72 9.91
N ALA A 12 -1.45 5.73 9.29
CA ALA A 12 -1.96 5.04 8.11
C ALA A 12 -2.73 3.77 8.47
N LEU A 13 -3.64 3.36 7.59
CA LEU A 13 -4.29 2.06 7.68
C LEU A 13 -3.30 0.95 7.28
N ARG A 14 -3.18 -0.07 8.13
CA ARG A 14 -2.51 -1.33 7.77
C ARG A 14 -3.57 -2.32 7.28
N GLY A 15 -3.41 -2.82 6.05
CA GLY A 15 -4.36 -3.76 5.46
C GLY A 15 -3.80 -4.49 4.23
N THR A 16 -4.58 -5.43 3.71
CA THR A 16 -4.21 -6.20 2.52
C THR A 16 -4.30 -5.33 1.27
N VAL A 17 -3.27 -5.36 0.44
CA VAL A 17 -3.28 -4.77 -0.91
C VAL A 17 -3.42 -5.89 -1.93
N LEU A 18 -4.46 -5.83 -2.77
CA LEU A 18 -4.64 -6.79 -3.85
C LEU A 18 -3.74 -6.41 -5.03
N THR A 19 -2.84 -7.30 -5.46
CA THR A 19 -2.11 -7.09 -6.71
C THR A 19 -2.96 -7.56 -7.89
N VAL A 20 -3.21 -6.67 -8.84
CA VAL A 20 -4.02 -6.90 -10.03
C VAL A 20 -3.21 -6.64 -11.29
N SER A 21 -3.46 -7.37 -12.38
CA SER A 21 -2.79 -7.12 -13.67
C SER A 21 -3.31 -5.88 -14.39
N THR A 22 -4.45 -5.33 -13.96
CA THR A 22 -5.05 -4.12 -14.51
C THR A 22 -5.93 -3.49 -13.44
N ALA A 23 -5.83 -2.17 -13.27
CA ALA A 23 -6.70 -1.42 -12.37
C ALA A 23 -8.17 -1.66 -12.69
N THR A 24 -8.93 -2.03 -11.67
CA THR A 24 -10.37 -2.27 -11.72
C THR A 24 -11.07 -1.02 -12.22
N GLY A 25 -11.87 -1.18 -13.27
CA GLY A 25 -12.53 -0.06 -13.96
C GLY A 25 -14.05 -0.12 -13.94
N THR A 26 -14.64 -1.08 -13.21
CA THR A 26 -16.09 -1.29 -13.15
C THR A 26 -16.55 -1.57 -11.72
N ALA A 27 -17.83 -1.30 -11.43
CA ALA A 27 -18.41 -1.51 -10.11
C ALA A 27 -18.57 -3.00 -9.80
N GLU A 28 -18.94 -3.79 -10.81
CA GLU A 28 -19.17 -5.23 -10.70
C GLU A 28 -17.87 -5.95 -10.29
N ARG A 29 -16.74 -5.58 -10.91
CA ARG A 29 -15.44 -6.18 -10.60
C ARG A 29 -14.96 -5.77 -9.21
N ALA A 30 -15.18 -4.51 -8.81
CA ALA A 30 -14.85 -4.04 -7.46
C ALA A 30 -15.64 -4.82 -6.39
N ALA A 31 -16.95 -5.02 -6.61
CA ALA A 31 -17.80 -5.81 -5.72
C ALA A 31 -17.37 -7.28 -5.65
N GLU A 32 -17.02 -7.90 -6.79
CA GLU A 32 -16.50 -9.27 -6.83
C GLU A 32 -15.19 -9.43 -6.05
N LEU A 33 -14.27 -8.46 -6.17
CA LEU A 33 -13.01 -8.47 -5.42
C LEU A 33 -13.25 -8.31 -3.93
N LEU A 34 -14.12 -7.37 -3.52
CA LEU A 34 -14.43 -7.15 -2.11
C LEU A 34 -15.15 -8.35 -1.48
N ALA A 35 -16.05 -9.01 -2.22
CA ALA A 35 -16.71 -10.23 -1.75
C ALA A 35 -15.71 -11.37 -1.49
N ARG A 36 -14.69 -11.52 -2.36
CA ARG A 36 -13.64 -12.53 -2.20
C ARG A 36 -12.58 -12.16 -1.17
N HIS A 37 -12.33 -10.86 -0.98
CA HIS A 37 -11.32 -10.33 -0.07
C HIS A 37 -11.91 -9.20 0.79
N PRO A 38 -12.75 -9.53 1.80
CA PRO A 38 -13.49 -8.52 2.57
C PRO A 38 -12.62 -7.53 3.36
N SER A 39 -11.37 -7.90 3.64
CA SER A 39 -10.40 -7.07 4.37
C SER A 39 -9.43 -6.31 3.45
N ALA A 40 -9.62 -6.35 2.13
CA ALA A 40 -8.79 -5.61 1.19
C ALA A 40 -8.92 -4.10 1.44
N ALA A 41 -7.80 -3.43 1.65
CA ALA A 41 -7.73 -1.99 1.87
C ALA A 41 -7.51 -1.21 0.57
N ALA A 42 -6.82 -1.82 -0.40
CA ALA A 42 -6.50 -1.22 -1.69
C ALA A 42 -6.24 -2.28 -2.77
N GLU A 43 -6.13 -1.84 -4.02
CA GLU A 43 -5.49 -2.60 -5.10
C GLU A 43 -4.28 -1.83 -5.64
N ALA A 44 -3.32 -2.57 -6.18
CA ALA A 44 -2.13 -2.06 -6.87
C ALA A 44 -1.67 -3.07 -7.92
N MET A 45 -0.60 -2.79 -8.67
CA MET A 45 -0.17 -3.68 -9.76
C MET A 45 1.19 -4.35 -9.52
N GLU A 46 1.99 -3.84 -8.59
CA GLU A 46 3.40 -4.25 -8.44
C GLU A 46 3.69 -5.07 -7.17
N GLY A 47 2.88 -4.92 -6.11
CA GLY A 47 3.22 -5.36 -4.75
C GLY A 47 3.63 -6.84 -4.65
N PHE A 48 2.84 -7.74 -5.25
CA PHE A 48 3.15 -9.17 -5.28
C PHE A 48 4.47 -9.47 -5.99
N GLY A 49 4.73 -8.85 -7.14
CA GLY A 49 5.98 -9.08 -7.88
C GLY A 49 7.22 -8.63 -7.10
N VAL A 50 7.14 -7.51 -6.37
CA VAL A 50 8.22 -7.05 -5.48
C VAL A 50 8.41 -8.01 -4.32
N ALA A 51 7.32 -8.47 -3.68
CA ALA A 51 7.38 -9.39 -2.55
C ALA A 51 7.97 -10.76 -2.94
N GLU A 52 7.54 -11.34 -4.05
CA GLU A 52 8.07 -12.61 -4.57
C GLU A 52 9.56 -12.51 -4.93
N ALA A 53 9.99 -11.37 -5.48
CA ALA A 53 11.40 -11.15 -5.76
C ALA A 53 12.21 -11.02 -4.46
N ALA A 54 11.72 -10.28 -3.47
CA ALA A 54 12.40 -10.12 -2.19
C ALA A 54 12.51 -11.44 -1.41
N ASP A 55 11.45 -12.25 -1.40
CA ASP A 55 11.41 -13.55 -0.72
C ASP A 55 12.48 -14.52 -1.26
N GLN A 56 12.68 -14.56 -2.58
CA GLN A 56 13.74 -15.36 -3.22
C GLN A 56 15.15 -15.04 -2.73
N TYR A 57 15.38 -13.82 -2.23
CA TYR A 57 16.66 -13.37 -1.69
C TYR A 57 16.64 -13.20 -0.16
N GLY A 58 15.56 -13.57 0.52
CA GLY A 58 15.41 -13.40 1.96
C GLY A 58 15.46 -11.93 2.41
N LEU A 59 15.05 -11.00 1.55
CA LEU A 59 15.08 -9.56 1.84
C LEU A 59 13.75 -9.09 2.45
N PRO A 60 13.80 -8.24 3.50
CA PRO A 60 12.57 -7.63 4.03
C PRO A 60 11.97 -6.66 3.01
N VAL A 61 10.64 -6.65 2.91
CA VAL A 61 9.87 -5.74 2.05
C VAL A 61 8.78 -5.03 2.85
N LEU A 62 8.54 -3.77 2.51
CA LEU A 62 7.45 -2.96 3.04
C LEU A 62 6.78 -2.20 1.89
N GLU A 63 5.47 -2.39 1.72
CA GLU A 63 4.67 -1.64 0.74
C GLU A 63 3.94 -0.48 1.42
N ILE A 64 4.09 0.72 0.87
CA ILE A 64 3.38 1.93 1.30
C ILE A 64 2.67 2.50 0.08
N ARG A 65 1.36 2.75 0.20
CA ARG A 65 0.54 3.33 -0.87
C ARG A 65 -0.20 4.56 -0.36
N ALA A 66 -0.14 5.63 -1.13
CA ALA A 66 -1.05 6.77 -0.99
C ALA A 66 -2.18 6.63 -2.02
N VAL A 67 -3.42 6.82 -1.59
CA VAL A 67 -4.61 6.54 -2.39
C VAL A 67 -5.09 7.82 -3.07
N SER A 68 -5.07 7.84 -4.41
CA SER A 68 -5.56 8.98 -5.20
C SER A 68 -7.05 8.94 -5.50
N ASN A 69 -7.68 7.76 -5.40
CA ASN A 69 -9.08 7.54 -5.76
C ASN A 69 -9.57 6.19 -5.24
N SER A 70 -10.89 6.04 -5.15
CA SER A 70 -11.53 4.75 -4.88
C SER A 70 -11.38 3.79 -6.06
N VAL A 71 -11.36 2.49 -5.75
CA VAL A 71 -11.43 1.39 -6.73
C VAL A 71 -12.85 1.29 -7.29
N GLY A 72 -13.00 1.05 -8.60
CA GLY A 72 -14.31 0.94 -9.24
C GLY A 72 -14.37 1.61 -10.62
N PRO A 73 -15.53 2.15 -11.04
CA PRO A 73 -15.65 2.87 -12.30
C PRO A 73 -14.60 3.98 -12.46
N ARG A 74 -14.02 4.09 -13.66
CA ARG A 74 -12.98 5.09 -13.94
C ARG A 74 -13.58 6.49 -14.02
N ASP A 75 -13.36 7.26 -12.96
CA ASP A 75 -13.61 8.71 -12.93
C ASP A 75 -12.29 9.45 -12.68
N ARG A 76 -11.68 9.92 -13.77
CA ARG A 76 -10.43 10.69 -13.71
C ARG A 76 -10.60 12.05 -13.04
N SER A 77 -11.81 12.61 -13.04
CA SER A 77 -12.06 13.92 -12.41
C SER A 77 -12.02 13.85 -10.88
N ALA A 78 -12.32 12.67 -10.31
CA ALA A 78 -12.21 12.40 -8.89
C ALA A 78 -10.77 12.10 -8.43
N TRP A 79 -9.80 11.98 -9.35
CA TRP A 79 -8.43 11.60 -9.00
C TRP A 79 -7.69 12.75 -8.32
N ARG A 80 -7.21 12.49 -7.10
CA ARG A 80 -6.43 13.40 -6.27
C ARG A 80 -4.95 13.01 -6.28
N ILE A 81 -4.36 12.91 -7.47
CA ILE A 81 -2.96 12.46 -7.62
C ILE A 81 -1.99 13.37 -6.87
N GLY A 82 -2.15 14.69 -6.99
CA GLY A 82 -1.29 15.65 -6.30
C GLY A 82 -1.29 15.46 -4.78
N ASP A 83 -2.48 15.30 -4.19
CA ASP A 83 -2.60 15.08 -2.74
C ASP A 83 -2.04 13.73 -2.31
N ALA A 84 -2.25 12.67 -3.11
CA ALA A 84 -1.68 11.36 -2.83
C ALA A 84 -0.14 11.39 -2.86
N LEU A 85 0.45 12.07 -3.84
CA LEU A 85 1.90 12.24 -3.92
C LEU A 85 2.44 13.08 -2.75
N ALA A 86 1.76 14.18 -2.39
CA ALA A 86 2.13 14.99 -1.22
C ALA A 86 2.08 14.18 0.08
N ALA A 87 1.00 13.42 0.30
CA ALA A 87 0.88 12.53 1.44
C ALA A 87 1.97 11.44 1.46
N LEU A 88 2.36 10.92 0.30
CA LEU A 88 3.45 9.96 0.18
C LEU A 88 4.81 10.60 0.52
N THR A 89 5.08 11.82 0.05
CA THR A 89 6.28 12.59 0.40
C THR A 89 6.36 12.82 1.91
N ASP A 90 5.27 13.27 2.53
CA ASP A 90 5.19 13.47 3.99
C ASP A 90 5.42 12.16 4.75
N ALA A 91 4.90 11.04 4.23
CA ALA A 91 5.11 9.74 4.83
C ALA A 91 6.58 9.33 4.80
N PHE A 92 7.27 9.47 3.66
CA PHE A 92 8.70 9.18 3.56
C PHE A 92 9.54 10.04 4.52
N GLY A 93 9.15 11.30 4.76
CA GLY A 93 9.82 12.15 5.75
C GLY A 93 9.74 11.64 7.19
N LYS A 94 8.75 10.80 7.53
CA LYS A 94 8.52 10.25 8.87
C LYS A 94 9.09 8.85 9.08
N LEU A 95 9.56 8.18 8.02
CA LEU A 95 10.10 6.82 8.08
C LEU A 95 11.46 6.66 8.78
N PRO A 96 12.45 7.58 8.60
CA PRO A 96 13.81 7.31 9.07
C PRO A 96 13.91 6.92 10.55
N PRO A 97 13.25 7.62 11.50
CA PRO A 97 13.34 7.25 12.92
C PRO A 97 12.78 5.84 13.22
N VAL A 98 11.75 5.42 12.48
CA VAL A 98 11.15 4.08 12.65
C VAL A 98 12.11 3.01 12.14
N LEU A 99 12.73 3.24 10.98
CA LEU A 99 13.67 2.30 10.36
C LEU A 99 14.95 2.16 11.18
N GLU A 100 15.52 3.26 11.66
CA GLU A 100 16.71 3.26 12.53
C GLU A 100 16.46 2.53 13.85
N SER A 101 15.27 2.71 14.43
CA SER A 101 14.90 1.98 15.64
C SER A 101 14.77 0.48 15.38
N TRP A 102 14.32 0.07 14.19
CA TRP A 102 14.11 -1.33 13.85
C TRP A 102 15.42 -2.08 13.60
N THR A 103 16.37 -1.46 12.89
CA THR A 103 17.70 -2.05 12.66
C THR A 103 18.52 -2.19 13.93
N SER A 104 18.26 -1.34 14.94
CA SER A 104 18.95 -1.39 16.23
C SER A 104 18.48 -2.52 17.16
N HIS A 105 17.36 -3.21 16.85
CA HIS A 105 16.83 -4.33 17.65
C HIS A 105 17.37 -5.70 17.21
N GLU A 106 18.27 -5.78 16.22
CA GLU A 106 18.90 -7.02 15.75
C GLU A 106 20.31 -7.28 16.35
N HIS A 107 20.61 -6.71 17.53
CA HIS A 107 21.84 -6.95 18.29
C HIS A 107 21.57 -7.63 19.64
#